data_AF-A0A660RXK4-F1
#
_entry.id   AF-A0A660RXK4-F1
#
_cell.length_a   1.000
_cell.length_b   1.000
_cell.length_c   1.000
_cell.angle_alpha   90.00
_cell.angle_beta   90.00
_cell.angle_gamma   90.00
#
_symmetry.space_group_name_H-M   'P 1'
#
loop_
_entity.id
_entity.type
_entity.pdbx_description
1 polymer ?
#
loop_
_entity_poly.entity_id
_entity_poly.type
_entity_poly.pdbx_seq_one_letter_code
_entity_poly.pdbx_strand_id
1 'polypeptide(L)'
;MAAKEIIYGSNTREKILSGVDKLANAVKVTLGPKGRNVILERSFGSPLITKDGVTVAKEIELEDKFENMGAQMVKEVASKTSDVAGDGTTTAT
;
A
#
# COMPACT_ATOMS: atom_id res chain seq x y z
N MET A 1 21.92 -8.39 -17.87
CA MET A 1 21.07 -8.32 -16.67
C MET A 1 21.67 -7.30 -15.72
N ALA A 2 20.88 -6.42 -15.11
CA ALA A 2 21.38 -5.53 -14.07
C ALA A 2 21.84 -6.33 -12.84
N ALA A 3 22.85 -5.84 -12.12
CA ALA A 3 23.31 -6.46 -10.89
C ALA A 3 22.18 -6.49 -9.84
N LYS A 4 22.11 -7.58 -9.06
CA LYS A 4 21.15 -7.73 -7.96
C LYS A 4 21.78 -7.24 -6.66
N GLU A 5 21.03 -6.42 -5.94
CA GLU A 5 21.37 -6.05 -4.57
C GLU A 5 20.79 -7.07 -3.59
N ILE A 6 21.58 -7.50 -2.61
CA ILE A 6 21.16 -8.49 -1.62
C ILE A 6 21.51 -7.97 -0.23
N ILE A 7 20.50 -7.87 0.63
CA ILE A 7 20.63 -7.38 2.01
C ILE A 7 20.08 -8.42 2.99
N TYR A 8 20.65 -8.47 4.20
CA TYR A 8 20.31 -9.46 5.22
C TYR A 8 20.14 -8.82 6.60
N GLY A 9 19.55 -9.59 7.53
CA GLY A 9 19.50 -9.24 8.94
C GLY A 9 18.35 -8.29 9.30
N SER A 10 18.51 -7.58 10.42
CA SER A 10 17.49 -6.67 10.97
C SER A 10 17.19 -5.48 10.05
N ASN A 11 18.23 -4.89 9.46
CA ASN A 11 18.11 -3.75 8.56
C ASN A 11 17.16 -4.04 7.38
N THR A 12 17.20 -5.26 6.83
CA THR A 12 16.25 -5.69 5.79
C THR A 12 14.80 -5.68 6.28
N ARG A 13 14.56 -6.18 7.49
CA ARG A 13 13.22 -6.25 8.08
C ARG A 13 12.69 -4.85 8.41
N GLU A 14 13.55 -3.94 8.85
CA GLU A 14 13.20 -2.54 9.12
C GLU A 14 12.77 -1.84 7.83
N LYS A 15 13.49 -2.04 6.71
CA LYS A 15 13.07 -1.51 5.41
C LYS A 15 11.72 -2.08 4.96
N ILE A 16 11.54 -3.40 5.05
CA ILE A 16 10.26 -4.04 4.70
C ILE A 16 9.13 -3.48 5.56
N LEU A 17 9.33 -3.36 6.87
CA LEU A 17 8.35 -2.83 7.81
C LEU A 17 8.00 -1.37 7.49
N SER A 18 9.00 -0.52 7.20
CA SER A 18 8.79 0.87 6.76
C SER A 18 7.86 0.94 5.55
N GLY A 19 8.06 0.05 4.57
CA GLY A 19 7.19 -0.04 3.40
C GLY A 19 5.75 -0.46 3.72
N VAL A 20 5.60 -1.47 4.58
CA VAL A 20 4.28 -1.92 5.07
C VAL A 20 3.57 -0.81 5.83
N ASP A 21 4.27 -0.10 6.72
CA ASP A 21 3.71 0.99 7.50
C ASP A 21 3.25 2.14 6.60
N LYS A 22 4.01 2.50 5.56
CA LYS A 22 3.60 3.52 4.58
C LYS A 22 2.29 3.14 3.89
N LEU A 23 2.16 1.87 3.47
CA LEU A 23 0.93 1.35 2.88
C LEU A 23 -0.25 1.40 3.86
N ALA A 24 -0.08 0.78 5.04
CA ALA A 24 -1.14 0.68 6.04
C ALA A 24 -1.59 2.05 6.55
N ASN A 25 -0.65 2.98 6.79
CA ASN A 25 -0.98 4.33 7.26
C ASN A 25 -1.80 5.12 6.24
N ALA A 26 -1.54 4.95 4.94
CA ALA A 26 -2.31 5.61 3.89
C ALA A 26 -3.69 4.98 3.69
N VAL A 27 -3.82 3.65 3.82
CA VAL A 27 -5.07 2.94 3.58
C VAL A 27 -6.02 3.03 4.79
N LYS A 28 -5.51 2.88 6.02
CA LYS A 28 -6.35 2.79 7.24
C LYS A 28 -7.22 4.01 7.51
N VAL A 29 -6.83 5.19 7.03
CA VAL A 29 -7.63 6.42 7.24
C VAL A 29 -8.97 6.38 6.50
N THR A 30 -9.11 5.50 5.51
CA THR A 30 -10.34 5.29 4.74
C THR A 30 -11.31 4.28 5.37
N LEU A 31 -10.90 3.60 6.44
CA LEU A 31 -11.65 2.49 7.03
C LEU A 31 -12.96 2.95 7.69
N GLY A 32 -14.03 2.21 7.39
CA GLY A 32 -15.33 2.32 8.05
C GLY A 32 -16.18 3.53 7.60
N PRO A 33 -17.38 3.70 8.16
CA PRO A 33 -18.33 4.74 7.73
C PRO A 33 -17.85 6.16 8.01
N LYS A 34 -16.85 6.33 8.88
CA LYS A 34 -16.20 7.62 9.20
C LYS A 34 -14.84 7.79 8.54
N GLY A 35 -14.53 6.98 7.53
CA GLY A 35 -13.31 7.11 6.72
C GLY A 35 -13.13 8.53 6.20
N ARG A 36 -11.87 8.99 6.22
CA ARG A 36 -11.46 10.31 5.73
C ARG A 36 -11.07 10.23 4.27
N ASN A 37 -11.08 11.39 3.61
CA ASN A 37 -10.66 11.50 2.22
C ASN A 37 -9.14 11.37 2.12
N VAL A 38 -8.70 10.65 1.09
CA VAL A 38 -7.34 10.64 0.58
C VAL A 38 -7.34 11.36 -0.77
N ILE A 39 -6.35 12.21 -0.99
CA ILE A 39 -6.18 12.98 -2.22
C ILE A 39 -5.05 12.33 -3.01
N LEU A 40 -5.34 11.92 -4.23
CA LEU A 40 -4.42 11.26 -5.14
C LEU A 40 -4.14 12.20 -6.32
N GLU A 41 -2.86 12.41 -6.61
CA GLU A 41 -2.43 13.21 -7.75
C GLU A 41 -2.86 12.54 -9.06
N ARG A 42 -3.16 13.36 -10.07
CA ARG A 42 -3.33 12.93 -11.45
C ARG A 42 -2.41 13.76 -12.33
N SER A 43 -1.78 13.12 -13.32
CA SER A 43 -0.86 13.81 -14.24
C SER A 43 -1.53 14.94 -15.05
N PHE A 44 -2.86 14.91 -15.20
CA PHE A 44 -3.63 15.94 -15.86
C PHE A 44 -4.96 16.17 -15.14
N GLY A 45 -5.39 17.44 -15.10
CA GLY A 45 -6.68 17.83 -14.51
C GLY A 45 -6.64 17.97 -12.99
N SER A 46 -7.79 17.76 -12.35
CA SER A 46 -7.94 17.87 -10.90
C SER A 46 -7.54 16.57 -10.18
N PRO A 47 -7.06 16.65 -8.93
CA PRO A 47 -6.72 15.47 -8.15
C PRO A 47 -7.96 14.61 -7.86
N LEU A 48 -7.75 13.31 -7.68
CA LEU A 48 -8.81 12.38 -7.29
C LEU A 48 -8.97 12.40 -5.77
N ILE A 49 -10.17 12.70 -5.30
CA ILE A 49 -10.52 12.61 -3.87
C ILE A 49 -11.31 11.32 -3.67
N THR A 50 -10.82 10.41 -2.84
CA THR A 50 -11.46 9.11 -2.60
C THR A 50 -11.48 8.73 -1.12
N LYS A 51 -12.46 7.90 -0.74
CA LYS A 51 -12.52 7.17 0.53
C LYS A 51 -12.43 5.66 0.33
N ASP A 52 -12.11 5.21 -0.88
CA ASP A 52 -11.95 3.79 -1.17
C ASP A 52 -10.50 3.37 -0.92
N GLY A 53 -10.30 2.55 0.12
CA GLY A 53 -8.99 2.02 0.48
C GLY A 53 -8.37 1.13 -0.60
N VAL A 54 -9.17 0.48 -1.45
CA VAL A 54 -8.66 -0.32 -2.57
C VAL A 54 -8.04 0.58 -3.63
N THR A 55 -8.70 1.68 -3.97
CA THR A 55 -8.15 2.71 -4.87
C THR A 55 -6.87 3.32 -4.29
N VAL A 56 -6.84 3.65 -2.99
CA VAL A 56 -5.63 4.20 -2.35
C VAL A 56 -4.48 3.20 -2.38
N ALA A 57 -4.71 1.92 -2.06
CA ALA A 57 -3.67 0.90 -2.07
C ALA A 57 -3.05 0.70 -3.46
N LYS A 58 -3.84 0.83 -4.53
CA LYS A 58 -3.38 0.67 -5.92
C LYS A 58 -2.34 1.72 -6.33
N GLU A 59 -2.50 2.96 -5.87
CA GLU A 59 -1.59 4.08 -6.19
C GLU A 59 -0.29 4.05 -5.38
N ILE A 60 -0.12 3.12 -4.43
CA ILE A 60 1.07 3.07 -3.57
C ILE A 60 2.18 2.29 -4.27
N GLU A 61 3.23 3.05 -4.61
CA GLU A 61 4.52 2.59 -5.10
C GLU A 61 5.61 3.43 -4.41
N LEU A 62 6.64 2.76 -3.88
CA LEU A 62 7.71 3.39 -3.11
C LEU A 62 9.02 3.39 -3.90
N GLU A 63 9.82 4.45 -3.74
CA GLU A 63 11.10 4.59 -4.44
C GLU A 63 12.16 3.59 -3.98
N ASP A 64 12.26 3.34 -2.65
CA ASP A 64 13.17 2.31 -2.13
C ASP A 64 12.60 0.92 -2.46
N LYS A 65 13.41 0.12 -3.14
CA LYS A 65 13.01 -1.20 -3.65
C LYS A 65 12.61 -2.17 -2.54
N PHE A 66 13.24 -2.11 -1.37
CA PHE A 66 12.97 -3.03 -0.26
C PHE A 66 11.72 -2.62 0.51
N GLU A 67 11.52 -1.31 0.70
CA GLU A 67 10.26 -0.80 1.21
C GLU A 67 9.10 -1.13 0.25
N ASN A 68 9.28 -0.87 -1.04
CA ASN A 68 8.26 -1.17 -2.05
C ASN A 68 7.92 -2.67 -2.05
N MET A 69 8.91 -3.54 -1.94
CA MET A 69 8.69 -4.98 -1.83
C MET A 69 7.80 -5.33 -0.63
N GLY A 70 8.03 -4.71 0.53
CA GLY A 70 7.17 -4.83 1.71
C GLY A 70 5.73 -4.42 1.44
N ALA A 71 5.54 -3.22 0.88
CA ALA A 71 4.22 -2.71 0.52
C ALA A 71 3.51 -3.61 -0.50
N GLN A 72 4.19 -4.04 -1.57
CA GLN A 72 3.60 -4.89 -2.61
C GLN A 72 3.17 -6.27 -2.05
N MET A 73 3.96 -6.87 -1.15
CA MET A 73 3.61 -8.14 -0.51
C MET A 73 2.27 -8.05 0.25
N VAL A 74 2.12 -7.04 1.10
CA VAL A 74 0.87 -6.87 1.87
C VAL A 74 -0.29 -6.50 0.96
N LYS A 75 -0.07 -5.63 -0.03
CA LYS A 75 -1.09 -5.27 -1.02
C LYS A 75 -1.66 -6.49 -1.75
N GLU A 76 -0.78 -7.40 -2.21
CA GLU A 76 -1.19 -8.61 -2.94
C GLU A 76 -1.96 -9.61 -2.06
N VAL A 77 -1.55 -9.77 -0.79
CA VAL A 77 -2.26 -10.66 0.14
C VAL A 77 -3.59 -10.06 0.55
N ALA A 78 -3.63 -8.75 0.84
CA ALA A 78 -4.86 -8.06 1.22
C ALA A 78 -5.90 -8.06 0.09
N SER A 79 -5.49 -7.89 -1.17
CA SER A 79 -6.41 -7.88 -2.32
C SER A 79 -7.16 -9.20 -2.48
N LYS A 80 -6.51 -10.33 -2.19
CA LYS A 80 -7.13 -11.67 -2.26
C LYS A 80 -8.28 -11.83 -1.25
N THR A 81 -8.28 -11.07 -0.16
CA THR A 81 -9.39 -11.05 0.79
C THR A 81 -10.66 -10.55 0.12
N SER A 82 -10.59 -9.43 -0.60
CA SER A 82 -11.72 -8.90 -1.35
C SER A 82 -12.09 -9.74 -2.57
N ASP A 83 -11.13 -10.40 -3.22
CA ASP A 83 -11.44 -11.27 -4.38
C ASP A 83 -12.34 -12.44 -3.99
N VAL A 84 -12.18 -12.98 -2.77
CA VAL A 84 -12.96 -14.13 -2.27
C VAL A 84 -14.19 -13.68 -1.49
N ALA A 85 -14.06 -12.69 -0.60
CA ALA A 85 -15.11 -12.26 0.32
C ALA A 85 -15.93 -11.07 -0.17
N GLY A 86 -15.48 -10.36 -1.20
CA GLY A 86 -16.12 -9.16 -1.74
C GLY A 86 -15.81 -7.85 -1.00
N ASP A 87 -15.17 -7.92 0.18
CA ASP A 87 -14.75 -6.79 1.01
C ASP A 87 -13.59 -7.22 1.93
N GLY A 88 -12.99 -6.27 2.67
CA GLY A 88 -12.05 -6.55 3.76
C GLY A 88 -10.59 -6.21 3.47
N THR A 89 -10.26 -5.72 2.27
CA THR A 89 -8.88 -5.33 1.90
C THR A 89 -8.27 -4.35 2.90
N THR A 90 -8.99 -3.29 3.28
CA THR A 90 -8.52 -2.27 4.23
C THR A 90 -8.31 -2.81 5.64
N THR A 91 -9.05 -3.85 6.04
CA THR A 91 -8.89 -4.50 7.34
C THR A 91 -7.72 -5.49 7.35
N ALA A 92 -7.43 -6.11 6.20
CA ALA A 92 -6.32 -7.04 6.02
C ALA A 92 -4.97 -6.35 5.80
N THR A 93 -4.97 -5.04 5.53
CA THR A 93 -3.79 -4.19 5.35
C THR A 93 -3.35 -3.60 6.69
#